data_AF-A0A7C9EHG0-F1
#
_entry.id   AF-A0A7C9EHG0-F1
#
_cell.length_a   1.000
_cell.length_b   1.000
_cell.length_c   1.000
_cell.angle_alpha   90.00
_cell.angle_beta   90.00
_cell.angle_gamma   90.00
#
_symmetry.space_group_name_H-M   'P 1'
#
loop_
_entity.id
_entity.type
_entity.pdbx_description
1 polymer ?
#
loop_
_entity_poly.entity_id
_entity_poly.type
_entity_poly.pdbx_seq_one_letter_code
_entity_poly.pdbx_strand_id
1 'polypeptide(L)'
;YADELLWAAAWLYKATNDQYYLDYLGRNGDSLGGTSWAITEFGWDVKYAGVQVLVSKFLMQGKGGAYQSVFQRYQQKAEYFMCSCLGKGSRNVQKTPGGLIYRQRWNNMQFVTGASFLLTIYSDYLSSARKSMQCAGSYVAPAELFSMAKSQVDYILGDNPRATSYMVGYGSNYPQQVHHRASSIVSYKVNPAFVTCRGGYATWFSRKSSDPNVLTGAIVGG
;
A
#
# COMPACT_ATOMS: atom_id res chain seq x y z
N TYR A 1 -14.76 -2.54 9.16
CA TYR A 1 -15.37 -1.35 9.81
C TYR A 1 -14.65 -0.95 11.08
N ALA A 2 -14.31 -1.90 11.96
CA ALA A 2 -13.59 -1.61 13.20
C ALA A 2 -12.24 -0.91 12.95
N ASP A 3 -11.51 -1.36 11.92
CA ASP A 3 -10.29 -0.74 11.42
C ASP A 3 -10.51 0.64 10.80
N GLU A 4 -11.60 0.86 10.06
CA GLU A 4 -11.96 2.19 9.56
C GLU A 4 -12.17 3.21 10.70
N LEU A 5 -12.81 2.80 11.79
CA LEU A 5 -13.02 3.68 12.95
C LEU A 5 -11.68 4.08 13.59
N LEU A 6 -10.78 3.12 13.78
CA LEU A 6 -9.43 3.40 14.29
C LEU A 6 -8.62 4.27 13.30
N TRP A 7 -8.75 4.03 11.99
CA TRP A 7 -8.09 4.81 10.95
C TRP A 7 -8.55 6.26 10.93
N ALA A 8 -9.87 6.47 10.98
CA ALA A 8 -10.45 7.81 11.08
C ALA A 8 -9.98 8.53 12.35
N ALA A 9 -10.03 7.87 13.51
CA ALA A 9 -9.57 8.44 14.77
C ALA A 9 -8.08 8.84 14.72
N ALA A 10 -7.21 7.99 14.17
CA ALA A 10 -5.79 8.31 14.04
C ALA A 10 -5.52 9.52 13.13
N TRP A 11 -6.24 9.64 12.01
CA TRP A 11 -6.12 10.82 11.14
C TRP A 11 -6.70 12.08 11.77
N LEU A 12 -7.85 11.98 12.44
CA LEU A 12 -8.46 13.11 13.13
C LEU A 12 -7.56 13.62 14.25
N TYR A 13 -6.95 12.72 15.05
CA TYR A 13 -5.93 13.11 16.01
C TYR A 13 -4.75 13.81 15.35
N LYS A 14 -4.21 13.26 14.25
CA LYS A 14 -3.09 13.87 13.53
C LYS A 14 -3.42 15.26 12.99
N ALA A 15 -4.65 15.49 12.54
CA ALA A 15 -5.08 16.75 11.96
C ALA A 15 -5.42 17.82 13.01
N THR A 16 -6.00 17.41 14.14
CA THR A 16 -6.59 18.34 15.12
C THR A 16 -5.81 18.43 16.44
N ASN A 17 -5.00 17.42 16.74
CA ASN A 17 -4.38 17.20 18.06
C ASN A 17 -5.41 17.12 19.20
N ASP A 18 -6.69 16.84 18.90
CA ASP A 18 -7.75 16.66 19.89
C ASP A 18 -7.58 15.33 20.64
N GLN A 19 -7.41 15.43 21.95
CA GLN A 19 -7.16 14.31 22.85
C GLN A 19 -8.28 13.26 22.81
N TYR A 20 -9.51 13.64 22.47
CA TYR A 20 -10.62 12.71 22.30
C TYR A 20 -10.26 11.55 21.36
N TYR A 21 -9.62 11.84 20.23
CA TYR A 21 -9.27 10.82 19.24
C TYR A 21 -8.08 9.95 19.69
N LEU A 22 -7.14 10.51 20.46
CA LEU A 22 -6.05 9.73 21.05
C LEU A 22 -6.57 8.76 22.09
N ASP A 23 -7.50 9.22 22.93
CA ASP A 23 -8.21 8.41 23.91
C ASP A 23 -9.04 7.32 23.24
N TYR A 24 -9.68 7.62 22.12
CA TYR A 24 -10.42 6.63 21.34
C TYR A 24 -9.51 5.49 20.87
N LEU A 25 -8.32 5.80 20.34
CA LEU A 25 -7.33 4.79 19.94
C LEU A 25 -6.86 3.95 21.14
N GLY A 26 -6.61 4.60 22.27
CA GLY A 26 -6.14 3.95 23.49
C GLY A 26 -7.17 3.00 24.11
N ARG A 27 -8.43 3.42 24.19
CA ARG A 27 -9.49 2.64 24.84
C ARG A 27 -10.06 1.53 23.95
N ASN A 28 -10.11 1.75 22.64
CA ASN A 28 -10.75 0.84 21.69
C ASN A 28 -9.76 -0.04 20.91
N GLY A 29 -8.45 0.16 21.08
CA GLY A 29 -7.46 -0.51 20.25
C GLY A 29 -7.49 -2.04 20.35
N ASP A 30 -7.82 -2.59 21.51
CA ASP A 30 -7.92 -4.05 21.68
C ASP A 30 -9.24 -4.61 21.14
N SER A 31 -10.36 -4.02 21.56
CA SER A 31 -11.72 -4.45 21.18
C SER A 31 -11.99 -4.31 19.67
N LEU A 32 -11.37 -3.32 19.02
CA LEU A 32 -11.49 -3.10 17.58
C LEU A 32 -10.35 -3.75 16.77
N GLY A 33 -9.51 -4.59 17.37
CA GLY A 33 -8.50 -5.37 16.63
C GLY A 33 -7.17 -4.67 16.36
N GLY A 34 -7.07 -3.36 16.63
CA GLY A 34 -5.87 -2.55 16.38
C GLY A 34 -4.58 -3.06 17.04
N THR A 35 -4.68 -3.58 18.27
CA THR A 35 -3.53 -4.11 19.04
C THR A 35 -3.42 -5.63 19.04
N SER A 36 -4.37 -6.35 18.46
CA SER A 36 -4.42 -7.81 18.47
C SER A 36 -4.13 -8.41 17.09
N TRP A 37 -4.69 -7.84 16.03
CA TRP A 37 -4.56 -8.38 14.68
C TRP A 37 -3.19 -8.12 14.07
N ALA A 38 -2.49 -9.22 13.74
CA ALA A 38 -1.24 -9.21 13.02
C ALA A 38 -1.54 -9.45 11.54
N ILE A 39 -1.49 -8.39 10.74
CA ILE A 39 -1.94 -8.37 9.35
C ILE A 39 -0.73 -8.19 8.43
N THR A 40 -0.80 -8.77 7.23
CA THR A 40 0.26 -8.72 6.21
C THR A 40 -0.24 -8.07 4.91
N GLU A 41 -1.27 -7.24 5.00
CA GLU A 41 -1.86 -6.50 3.89
C GLU A 41 -2.29 -5.09 4.32
N PHE A 42 -2.30 -4.18 3.36
CA PHE A 42 -2.85 -2.85 3.48
C PHE A 42 -3.51 -2.50 2.16
N GLY A 43 -4.76 -2.02 2.21
CA GLY A 43 -5.52 -1.76 1.00
C GLY A 43 -6.85 -1.05 1.29
N TRP A 44 -7.70 -1.02 0.27
CA TRP A 44 -8.98 -0.30 0.33
C TRP A 44 -9.96 -0.88 1.37
N ASP A 45 -9.87 -2.17 1.68
CA ASP A 45 -10.77 -2.85 2.62
C ASP A 45 -10.19 -2.95 4.04
N VAL A 46 -8.86 -3.14 4.18
CA VAL A 46 -8.23 -3.39 5.49
C VAL A 46 -7.21 -2.31 5.86
N LYS A 47 -7.43 -1.59 6.97
CA LYS A 47 -6.60 -0.44 7.42
C LYS A 47 -5.68 -0.74 8.59
N TYR A 48 -5.75 -1.92 9.20
CA TYR A 48 -5.00 -2.24 10.43
C TYR A 48 -3.52 -1.90 10.36
N ALA A 49 -2.81 -2.36 9.31
CA ALA A 49 -1.38 -2.06 9.15
C ALA A 49 -1.11 -0.55 9.06
N GLY A 50 -1.97 0.20 8.39
CA GLY A 50 -1.89 1.67 8.31
C GLY A 50 -2.11 2.35 9.66
N VAL A 51 -3.14 1.95 10.40
CA VAL A 51 -3.42 2.44 11.77
C VAL A 51 -2.23 2.17 12.68
N GLN A 52 -1.73 0.94 12.67
CA GLN A 52 -0.62 0.49 13.51
C GLN A 52 0.65 1.32 13.21
N VAL A 53 0.98 1.55 11.94
CA VAL A 53 2.07 2.43 11.52
C VAL A 53 1.86 3.86 12.02
N LEU A 54 0.65 4.41 11.87
CA LEU A 54 0.38 5.80 12.25
C LEU A 54 0.42 5.99 13.78
N VAL A 55 -0.13 5.07 14.57
CA VAL A 55 -0.08 5.12 16.03
C VAL A 55 1.35 4.98 16.55
N SER A 56 2.20 4.18 15.89
CA SER A 56 3.64 4.12 16.21
C SER A 56 4.32 5.49 16.10
N LYS A 57 3.91 6.34 15.14
CA LYS A 57 4.41 7.72 15.06
C LYS A 57 4.10 8.48 16.33
N PHE A 58 2.87 8.43 16.82
CA PHE A 58 2.45 9.14 18.02
C PHE A 58 3.25 8.67 19.23
N LEU A 59 3.44 7.35 19.36
CA LEU A 59 4.29 6.76 20.39
C LEU A 59 5.74 7.27 20.30
N MET A 60 6.35 7.24 19.12
CA MET A 60 7.73 7.70 18.91
C MET A 60 7.91 9.20 19.16
N GLN A 61 6.84 9.98 18.99
CA GLN A 61 6.79 11.41 19.31
C GLN A 61 6.53 11.69 20.81
N GLY A 62 6.46 10.66 21.65
CA GLY A 62 6.16 10.82 23.09
C GLY A 62 4.71 11.15 23.39
N LYS A 63 3.80 11.00 22.43
CA LYS A 63 2.36 11.30 22.58
C LYS A 63 1.54 10.12 23.13
N GLY A 64 2.20 9.13 23.73
CA GLY A 64 1.53 7.94 24.27
C GLY A 64 0.71 8.20 25.54
N GLY A 65 1.16 9.13 26.40
CA GLY A 65 0.50 9.46 27.65
C GLY A 65 0.12 8.22 28.48
N ALA A 66 -1.10 8.19 29.01
CA ALA A 66 -1.63 7.04 29.75
C ALA A 66 -1.79 5.75 28.90
N TYR A 67 -1.80 5.85 27.57
CA TYR A 67 -1.97 4.73 26.64
C TYR A 67 -0.66 4.22 26.04
N GLN A 68 0.48 4.57 26.63
CA GLN A 68 1.80 4.18 26.13
C GLN A 68 1.93 2.66 25.92
N SER A 69 1.45 1.85 26.86
CA SER A 69 1.47 0.38 26.75
C SER A 69 0.58 -0.14 25.60
N VAL A 70 -0.58 0.48 25.37
CA VAL A 70 -1.46 0.14 24.25
C VAL A 70 -0.80 0.50 22.92
N PHE A 71 -0.17 1.67 22.83
CA PHE A 71 0.50 2.11 21.60
C PHE A 71 1.76 1.31 21.29
N GLN A 72 2.47 0.81 22.32
CA GLN A 72 3.53 -0.18 22.13
C GLN A 72 3.01 -1.46 21.47
N ARG A 73 1.79 -1.91 21.81
CA ARG A 73 1.16 -3.06 21.13
C ARG A 73 0.81 -2.75 19.69
N TYR A 74 0.32 -1.54 19.37
CA TYR A 74 0.18 -1.10 17.97
C TYR A 74 1.52 -1.15 17.23
N GLN A 75 2.60 -0.66 17.85
CA GLN A 75 3.94 -0.70 17.28
C GLN A 75 4.40 -2.12 16.99
N GLN A 76 4.19 -3.06 17.92
CA GLN A 76 4.51 -4.47 17.70
C GLN A 76 3.79 -5.04 16.47
N LYS A 77 2.54 -4.64 16.20
CA LYS A 77 1.80 -5.08 15.01
C LYS A 77 2.28 -4.39 13.72
N ALA A 78 2.67 -3.12 13.80
CA ALA A 78 3.33 -2.45 12.68
C ALA A 78 4.64 -3.16 12.31
N GLU A 79 5.48 -3.48 13.30
CA GLU A 79 6.76 -4.16 13.08
C GLU A 79 6.57 -5.59 12.58
N TYR A 80 5.51 -6.28 13.01
CA TYR A 80 5.11 -7.56 12.42
C TYR A 80 4.89 -7.46 10.91
N PHE A 81 4.14 -6.45 10.45
CA PHE A 81 3.91 -6.20 9.02
C PHE A 81 5.23 -5.94 8.28
N MET A 82 6.09 -5.06 8.84
CA MET A 82 7.39 -4.74 8.24
C MET A 82 8.31 -5.97 8.13
N CYS A 83 8.42 -6.75 9.20
CA CYS A 83 9.19 -8.00 9.21
C CYS A 83 8.64 -9.00 8.21
N SER A 84 7.32 -9.10 8.07
CA SER A 84 6.66 -9.97 7.09
C SER A 84 7.05 -9.62 5.66
N CYS A 85 7.06 -8.33 5.31
CA CYS A 85 7.51 -7.84 3.99
C CYS A 85 8.98 -8.13 3.70
N LEU A 86 9.83 -8.08 4.73
CA LEU A 86 11.26 -8.37 4.61
C LEU A 86 11.58 -9.87 4.53
N GLY A 87 10.62 -10.75 4.80
CA GLY A 87 10.92 -12.19 4.91
C GLY A 87 11.59 -12.56 6.24
N LYS A 88 11.52 -11.68 7.24
CA LYS A 88 12.16 -11.81 8.56
C LYS A 88 11.16 -12.02 9.70
N GLY A 89 9.87 -12.17 9.40
CA GLY A 89 8.80 -12.41 10.35
C GLY A 89 8.51 -13.89 10.58
N SER A 90 7.62 -14.18 11.54
CA SER A 90 7.12 -15.54 11.80
C SER A 90 6.17 -16.05 10.70
N ARG A 91 5.50 -15.13 10.01
CA ARG A 91 4.73 -15.39 8.78
C ARG A 91 5.03 -14.29 7.78
N ASN A 92 5.63 -14.67 6.66
CA ASN A 92 6.09 -13.74 5.64
C ASN A 92 5.08 -13.63 4.49
N VAL A 93 5.02 -12.45 3.86
CA VAL A 93 4.29 -12.30 2.59
C VAL A 93 4.95 -13.17 1.53
N GLN A 94 4.15 -13.76 0.65
CA GLN A 94 4.70 -14.47 -0.49
C GLN A 94 5.34 -13.48 -1.45
N LYS A 95 6.38 -13.93 -2.15
CA LYS A 95 7.01 -13.17 -3.24
C LYS A 95 7.02 -14.03 -4.50
N THR A 96 6.90 -13.39 -5.66
CA THR A 96 7.14 -14.07 -6.94
C THR A 96 8.62 -14.45 -7.05
N PRO A 97 9.00 -15.38 -7.95
CA PRO A 97 10.42 -15.66 -8.21
C PRO A 97 11.25 -14.43 -8.59
N GLY A 98 10.60 -13.39 -9.16
CA GLY A 98 11.24 -12.10 -9.47
C GLY A 98 11.29 -11.11 -8.30
N GLY A 99 10.82 -11.47 -7.10
CA GLY A 99 10.93 -10.64 -5.90
C GLY A 99 9.75 -9.69 -5.61
N LEU A 100 8.69 -9.70 -6.43
CA LEU A 100 7.49 -8.90 -6.20
C LEU A 100 6.67 -9.49 -5.04
N ILE A 101 6.23 -8.67 -4.09
CA ILE A 101 5.24 -9.06 -3.07
C ILE A 101 3.98 -9.56 -3.78
N TYR A 102 3.53 -10.76 -3.43
CA TYR A 102 2.42 -11.44 -4.08
C TYR A 102 1.38 -11.85 -3.05
N ARG A 103 0.24 -11.16 -3.06
CA ARG A 103 -0.88 -11.41 -2.15
C ARG A 103 -1.97 -12.24 -2.81
N GLN A 104 -2.29 -11.90 -4.06
CA GLN A 104 -3.39 -12.52 -4.80
C GLN A 104 -3.20 -12.40 -6.31
N ARG A 105 -3.95 -13.22 -7.06
CA ARG A 105 -3.85 -13.29 -8.53
C ARG A 105 -4.35 -12.05 -9.25
N TRP A 106 -5.41 -11.42 -8.75
CA TRP A 106 -6.08 -10.31 -9.42
C TRP A 106 -5.81 -9.00 -8.69
N ASN A 107 -5.41 -7.95 -9.40
CA ASN A 107 -5.16 -6.63 -8.81
C ASN A 107 -4.15 -6.69 -7.63
N ASN A 108 -3.02 -7.36 -7.84
CA ASN A 108 -1.98 -7.51 -6.83
C ASN A 108 -1.24 -6.20 -6.54
N MET A 109 -1.08 -5.34 -7.55
CA MET A 109 -0.27 -4.12 -7.45
C MET A 109 -0.78 -3.12 -6.40
N GLN A 110 -2.06 -3.18 -6.00
CA GLN A 110 -2.57 -2.39 -4.88
C GLN A 110 -1.88 -2.74 -3.55
N PHE A 111 -1.57 -4.02 -3.32
CA PHE A 111 -0.93 -4.48 -2.09
C PHE A 111 0.56 -4.18 -2.11
N VAL A 112 1.17 -4.29 -3.30
CA VAL A 112 2.57 -3.91 -3.52
C VAL A 112 2.76 -2.43 -3.21
N THR A 113 1.97 -1.56 -3.84
CA THR A 113 2.04 -0.11 -3.63
C THR A 113 1.71 0.28 -2.19
N GLY A 114 0.69 -0.33 -1.58
CA GLY A 114 0.36 -0.13 -0.17
C GLY A 114 1.49 -0.54 0.78
N ALA A 115 2.12 -1.70 0.56
CA ALA A 115 3.26 -2.16 1.34
C ALA A 115 4.48 -1.25 1.16
N SER A 116 4.82 -0.87 -0.08
CA SER A 116 5.91 0.08 -0.39
C SER A 116 5.72 1.41 0.34
N PHE A 117 4.49 1.93 0.35
CA PHE A 117 4.16 3.16 1.05
C PHE A 117 4.40 3.02 2.56
N LEU A 118 3.85 1.98 3.19
CA LEU A 118 4.02 1.78 4.64
C LEU A 118 5.48 1.52 5.03
N LEU A 119 6.23 0.75 4.25
CA LEU A 119 7.67 0.50 4.46
C LEU A 119 8.47 1.80 4.41
N THR A 120 8.18 2.67 3.44
CA THR A 120 8.82 3.99 3.29
C THR A 120 8.53 4.87 4.50
N ILE A 121 7.25 5.01 4.86
CA ILE A 121 6.81 5.84 5.98
C ILE A 121 7.38 5.34 7.32
N TYR A 122 7.42 4.03 7.53
CA TYR A 122 7.96 3.48 8.78
C TYR A 122 9.48 3.61 8.86
N SER A 123 10.19 3.52 7.73
CA SER A 123 11.61 3.85 7.63
C SER A 123 11.87 5.31 8.07
N ASP A 124 11.06 6.25 7.59
CA ASP A 124 11.18 7.66 7.99
C ASP A 124 10.90 7.87 9.48
N TYR A 125 9.91 7.16 10.04
CA TYR A 125 9.59 7.24 11.47
C TYR A 125 10.76 6.73 12.34
N LEU A 126 11.31 5.57 12.01
CA LEU A 126 12.45 5.01 12.72
C LEU A 126 13.69 5.92 12.59
N SER A 127 13.97 6.44 11.40
CA SER A 127 15.08 7.37 11.15
C SER A 127 14.93 8.66 11.97
N SER A 128 13.74 9.26 11.96
CA SER A 128 13.43 10.48 12.72
C SER A 128 13.54 10.25 14.23
N ALA A 129 13.13 9.08 14.70
CA ALA A 129 13.24 8.69 16.11
C ALA A 129 14.64 8.19 16.50
N ARG A 130 15.58 8.06 15.55
CA ARG A 130 16.90 7.42 15.71
C ARG A 130 16.79 6.02 16.33
N LYS A 131 15.81 5.25 15.86
CA LYS A 131 15.52 3.87 16.30
C LYS A 131 15.76 2.88 15.17
N SER A 132 15.90 1.62 15.58
CA SER A 132 15.81 0.44 14.71
C SER A 132 14.71 -0.45 15.24
N MET A 133 14.24 -1.39 14.43
CA MET A 133 13.28 -2.41 14.87
C MET A 133 13.94 -3.79 14.93
N GLN A 134 13.31 -4.71 15.65
CA GLN A 134 13.80 -6.08 15.82
C GLN A 134 12.80 -7.07 15.22
N CYS A 135 13.28 -7.90 14.30
CA CYS A 135 12.56 -9.07 13.80
C CYS A 135 13.07 -10.36 14.49
N ALA A 136 12.40 -11.49 14.27
CA ALA A 136 12.60 -12.74 15.02
C ALA A 136 14.04 -13.31 15.05
N GLY A 137 14.95 -12.83 14.21
CA GLY A 137 16.36 -13.24 14.23
C GLY A 137 17.34 -12.18 13.76
N SER A 138 16.91 -10.92 13.57
CA SER A 138 17.84 -9.85 13.15
C SER A 138 17.32 -8.47 13.51
N TYR A 139 18.26 -7.57 13.74
CA TYR A 139 17.99 -6.13 13.75
C TYR A 139 17.75 -5.66 12.32
N VAL A 140 16.79 -4.75 12.17
CA VAL A 140 16.47 -4.13 10.89
C VAL A 140 16.66 -2.62 11.03
N ALA A 141 17.60 -2.11 10.24
CA ALA A 141 17.85 -0.68 10.14
C ALA A 141 16.79 -0.02 9.24
N PRO A 142 16.50 1.29 9.42
CA PRO A 142 15.56 2.01 8.57
C PRO A 142 15.87 1.89 7.06
N ALA A 143 17.15 1.93 6.69
CA ALA A 143 17.59 1.82 5.31
C ALA A 143 17.21 0.49 4.63
N GLU A 144 17.08 -0.59 5.40
CA GLU A 144 16.67 -1.89 4.88
C GLU A 144 15.18 -1.88 4.50
N LEU A 145 14.33 -1.24 5.31
CA LEU A 145 12.91 -1.03 4.98
C LEU A 145 12.74 -0.19 3.72
N PHE A 146 13.50 0.90 3.61
CA PHE A 146 13.48 1.75 2.44
C PHE A 146 13.95 1.00 1.19
N SER A 147 15.01 0.19 1.31
CA SER A 147 15.52 -0.64 0.20
C SER A 147 14.48 -1.66 -0.27
N MET A 148 13.77 -2.30 0.66
CA MET A 148 12.65 -3.19 0.31
C MET A 148 11.53 -2.41 -0.41
N ALA A 149 11.11 -1.24 0.10
CA ALA A 149 10.12 -0.41 -0.57
C ALA A 149 10.55 -0.02 -1.99
N LYS A 150 11.80 0.41 -2.15
CA LYS A 150 12.40 0.80 -3.44
C LYS A 150 12.38 -0.35 -4.42
N SER A 151 12.79 -1.56 -4.01
CA SER A 151 12.77 -2.74 -4.89
C SER A 151 11.40 -3.04 -5.49
N GLN A 152 10.33 -2.80 -4.72
CA GLN A 152 8.97 -3.02 -5.19
C GLN A 152 8.54 -1.93 -6.18
N VAL A 153 8.95 -0.68 -5.96
CA VAL A 153 8.72 0.43 -6.89
C VAL A 153 9.53 0.21 -8.17
N ASP A 154 10.80 -0.16 -8.08
CA ASP A 154 11.64 -0.48 -9.23
C ASP A 154 11.02 -1.63 -10.05
N TYR A 155 10.49 -2.67 -9.38
CA TYR A 155 9.76 -3.76 -10.05
C TYR A 155 8.55 -3.24 -10.82
N ILE A 156 7.73 -2.36 -10.22
CA ILE A 156 6.59 -1.72 -10.89
C ILE A 156 7.06 -0.95 -12.13
N LEU A 157 8.23 -0.31 -12.07
CA LEU A 157 8.75 0.57 -13.12
C LEU A 157 9.59 -0.15 -14.18
N GLY A 158 9.84 -1.45 -14.03
CA GLY A 158 10.44 -2.29 -15.07
C GLY A 158 11.62 -3.14 -14.64
N ASP A 159 12.12 -3.01 -13.41
CA ASP A 159 13.16 -3.91 -12.87
C ASP A 159 12.56 -5.25 -12.45
N ASN A 160 12.15 -6.01 -13.46
CA ASN A 160 11.52 -7.31 -13.31
C ASN A 160 11.94 -8.24 -14.47
N PRO A 161 11.73 -9.56 -14.34
CA PRO A 161 12.17 -10.52 -15.36
C PRO A 161 11.62 -10.29 -16.77
N ARG A 162 10.56 -9.49 -16.92
CA ARG A 162 9.96 -9.14 -18.22
C ARG A 162 10.45 -7.81 -18.78
N ALA A 163 11.30 -7.07 -18.05
CA ALA A 163 11.72 -5.71 -18.39
C ALA A 163 10.53 -4.83 -18.84
N THR A 164 9.41 -4.94 -18.14
CA THR A 164 8.13 -4.29 -18.50
C THR A 164 7.66 -3.43 -17.35
N SER A 165 7.44 -2.14 -17.59
CA SER A 165 6.78 -1.25 -16.62
C SER A 165 5.31 -1.64 -16.48
N TYR A 166 4.83 -1.80 -15.25
CA TYR A 166 3.41 -1.93 -14.93
C TYR A 166 2.70 -0.57 -14.80
N MET A 167 3.45 0.55 -14.92
CA MET A 167 2.91 1.89 -15.07
C MET A 167 2.79 2.27 -16.55
N VAL A 168 1.57 2.52 -16.99
CA VAL A 168 1.25 2.87 -18.39
C VAL A 168 1.91 4.18 -18.77
N GLY A 169 2.59 4.20 -19.93
CA GLY A 169 3.29 5.39 -20.43
C GLY A 169 4.66 5.64 -19.79
N TYR A 170 5.14 4.77 -18.90
CA TYR A 170 6.46 4.85 -18.30
C TYR A 170 7.43 3.82 -18.90
N GLY A 171 8.66 4.23 -19.19
CA GLY A 171 9.69 3.38 -19.80
C GLY A 171 9.42 3.06 -21.27
N SER A 172 10.24 2.20 -21.85
CA SER A 172 10.14 1.80 -23.27
C SER A 172 9.15 0.66 -23.52
N ASN A 173 8.76 -0.09 -22.48
CA ASN A 173 7.88 -1.25 -22.58
C ASN A 173 6.84 -1.24 -21.44
N TYR A 174 5.56 -1.11 -21.78
CA TYR A 174 4.44 -1.01 -20.82
C TYR A 174 3.13 -1.54 -21.43
N PRO A 175 2.11 -1.89 -20.62
CA PRO A 175 0.78 -2.31 -21.10
C PRO A 175 0.12 -1.26 -22.00
N GLN A 176 -0.24 -1.66 -23.22
CA GLN A 176 -0.88 -0.77 -24.20
C GLN A 176 -2.37 -1.05 -24.41
N GLN A 177 -2.91 -2.11 -23.80
CA GLN A 177 -4.33 -2.47 -23.87
C GLN A 177 -4.85 -2.61 -22.44
N VAL A 178 -5.35 -1.51 -21.89
CA VAL A 178 -5.76 -1.44 -20.49
C VAL A 178 -7.27 -1.62 -20.42
N HIS A 179 -7.77 -2.32 -19.41
CA HIS A 179 -9.21 -2.46 -19.19
C HIS A 179 -9.82 -1.15 -18.68
N HIS A 180 -9.92 -0.14 -19.55
CA HIS A 180 -10.35 1.20 -19.22
C HIS A 180 -11.10 1.84 -20.41
N ARG A 181 -12.35 2.27 -20.17
CA ARG A 181 -13.28 2.68 -21.24
C ARG A 181 -12.78 3.90 -22.03
N ALA A 182 -12.30 4.92 -21.33
CA ALA A 182 -11.89 6.15 -21.99
C ALA A 182 -10.53 6.04 -22.69
N SER A 183 -9.69 5.05 -22.35
CA SER A 183 -8.46 4.78 -23.11
C SER A 183 -8.78 3.98 -24.36
N SER A 184 -9.68 3.00 -24.27
CA SER A 184 -10.00 2.05 -25.35
C SER A 184 -10.86 2.63 -26.48
N ILE A 185 -11.63 3.69 -26.23
CA ILE A 185 -12.50 4.34 -27.23
C ILE A 185 -11.82 5.60 -27.78
N VAL A 186 -11.82 5.79 -29.10
CA VAL A 186 -11.24 7.01 -29.72
C VAL A 186 -11.83 8.28 -29.12
N SER A 187 -10.98 9.30 -28.94
CA SER A 187 -11.44 10.58 -28.41
C SER A 187 -12.44 11.27 -29.35
N TYR A 188 -13.34 12.07 -28.77
CA TYR A 188 -14.28 12.92 -29.52
C TYR A 188 -13.58 13.83 -30.55
N LYS A 189 -12.35 14.27 -30.25
CA LYS A 189 -11.54 15.11 -31.17
C LYS A 189 -11.12 14.37 -32.43
N VAL A 190 -10.99 13.04 -32.36
CA VAL A 190 -10.63 12.18 -33.50
C VAL A 190 -11.89 11.72 -34.22
N ASN A 191 -12.93 11.33 -33.48
CA ASN A 191 -14.22 10.96 -34.06
C ASN A 191 -15.36 11.46 -33.17
N PRO A 192 -16.15 12.45 -33.62
CA PRO A 192 -17.25 13.00 -32.83
C PRO A 192 -18.49 12.11 -32.78
N ALA A 193 -18.51 10.99 -33.52
CA ALA A 193 -19.64 10.07 -33.52
C ALA A 193 -19.92 9.52 -32.12
N PHE A 194 -21.19 9.53 -31.74
CA PHE A 194 -21.62 9.02 -30.44
C PHE A 194 -21.39 7.50 -30.34
N VAL A 195 -20.64 7.08 -29.31
CA VAL A 195 -20.43 5.67 -28.99
C VAL A 195 -21.40 5.27 -27.88
N THR A 196 -22.45 4.53 -28.24
CA THR A 196 -23.40 3.97 -27.26
C THR A 196 -22.72 2.94 -26.36
N CYS A 197 -23.27 2.63 -25.19
CA CYS A 197 -22.73 1.56 -24.32
C CYS A 197 -22.60 0.22 -25.05
N ARG A 198 -23.64 -0.21 -25.80
CA ARG A 198 -23.60 -1.45 -26.59
C ARG A 198 -22.59 -1.37 -27.74
N GLY A 199 -22.48 -0.22 -28.41
CA GLY A 199 -21.45 0.01 -29.43
C GLY A 199 -20.03 -0.04 -28.87
N GLY A 200 -19.83 0.49 -27.66
CA GLY A 200 -18.60 0.36 -26.87
C GLY A 200 -18.17 -1.10 -26.73
N TYR A 201 -19.08 -1.96 -26.27
CA TYR A 201 -18.82 -3.39 -26.13
C TYR A 201 -18.61 -4.11 -27.47
N ALA A 202 -19.42 -3.81 -28.48
CA ALA A 202 -19.36 -4.47 -29.78
C ALA A 202 -18.07 -4.14 -30.55
N THR A 203 -17.60 -2.89 -30.47
CA THR A 203 -16.52 -2.38 -31.32
C THR A 203 -15.19 -2.24 -30.59
N TRP A 204 -15.19 -1.77 -29.33
CA TRP A 204 -13.97 -1.35 -28.65
C TRP A 204 -13.50 -2.36 -27.61
N PHE A 205 -14.42 -2.99 -26.88
CA PHE A 205 -14.07 -3.93 -25.80
C PHE A 205 -13.33 -5.19 -26.29
N SER A 206 -13.73 -5.73 -27.44
CA SER A 206 -13.16 -6.96 -28.03
C SER A 206 -11.94 -6.71 -28.92
N ARG A 207 -11.58 -5.44 -29.15
CA ARG A 207 -10.47 -5.03 -30.02
C ARG A 207 -9.14 -5.52 -29.44
N LYS A 208 -8.29 -6.14 -30.25
CA LYS A 208 -6.99 -6.75 -29.83
C LYS A 208 -5.76 -5.86 -30.03
N SER A 209 -5.93 -4.63 -30.49
CA SER A 209 -4.83 -3.68 -30.66
C SER A 209 -4.70 -2.77 -29.45
N SER A 210 -3.61 -2.00 -29.38
CA SER A 210 -3.40 -0.95 -28.40
C SER A 210 -4.58 0.02 -28.32
N ASP A 211 -4.83 0.51 -27.11
CA ASP A 211 -5.81 1.54 -26.80
C ASP A 211 -5.48 2.81 -27.60
N PRO A 212 -6.47 3.49 -28.22
CA PRO A 212 -6.26 4.70 -28.99
C PRO A 212 -5.79 5.90 -28.14
N ASN A 213 -6.01 5.89 -26.83
CA ASN A 213 -5.51 6.93 -25.93
C ASN A 213 -4.67 6.30 -24.82
N VAL A 214 -3.45 6.81 -24.62
CA VAL A 214 -2.54 6.31 -23.58
C VAL A 214 -3.03 6.77 -22.20
N LEU A 215 -3.27 5.82 -21.30
CA LEU A 215 -3.69 6.09 -19.92
C LEU A 215 -2.47 6.36 -19.01
N THR A 216 -1.72 7.41 -19.32
CA THR A 216 -0.44 7.72 -18.66
C THR A 216 -0.56 7.76 -17.14
N GLY A 217 0.34 7.05 -16.46
CA GLY A 217 0.44 7.00 -15.00
C GLY A 217 -0.43 5.93 -14.33
N ALA A 218 -1.30 5.24 -15.06
CA ALA A 218 -2.06 4.13 -14.49
C ALA A 218 -1.15 2.95 -14.15
N ILE A 219 -1.20 2.48 -12.90
CA ILE A 219 -0.58 1.22 -12.49
C ILE A 219 -1.60 0.10 -12.71
N VAL A 220 -1.27 -0.85 -13.58
CA VAL A 220 -2.16 -1.99 -13.87
C VAL A 220 -2.16 -3.00 -12.72
N GLY A 221 -3.08 -3.96 -12.74
CA GLY A 221 -3.25 -4.93 -11.65
C GLY A 221 -2.04 -5.85 -11.40
N GLY A 222 -1.12 -5.97 -12.36
CA GLY A 222 -0.04 -6.96 -12.39
C GLY A 222 -0.30 -8.10 -13.35
#